data_AF-A0A1X0EWD8-F1
#
_entry.id   AF-A0A1X0EWD8-F1
#
_cell.length_a   1.000
_cell.length_b   1.000
_cell.length_c   1.000
_cell.angle_alpha   90.00
_cell.angle_beta   90.00
_cell.angle_gamma   90.00
#
_symmetry.space_group_name_H-M   'P 1'
#
loop_
_entity.id
_entity.type
_entity.pdbx_description
1 polymer ?
#
loop_
_entity_poly.entity_id
_entity_poly.type
_entity_poly.pdbx_seq_one_letter_code
_entity_poly.pdbx_strand_id
1 'polypeptide(L)' 'FGHEVLPTRAGLVPFTITDQLKELCAELSGTSVDCRVSCNGQVFRENLLLTHRGLSGPAMLQISSYWQPGDTLEID' A
#
# COMPACT_ATOMS: atom_id res chain seq x y z
N PHE A 1 27.59 -8.36 23.31
CA PHE A 1 27.10 -8.38 21.92
C PHE A 1 26.59 -6.99 21.53
N GLY A 2 27.50 -6.01 21.34
CA GLY A 2 27.19 -4.58 21.20
C GLY A 2 26.78 -4.16 19.78
N HIS A 3 25.89 -4.92 19.13
CA HIS A 3 25.35 -4.54 17.83
C HIS A 3 24.18 -3.57 17.98
N GLU A 4 24.15 -2.55 17.14
CA GLU A 4 22.98 -1.69 16.99
C GLU A 4 21.92 -2.42 16.14
N VAL A 5 20.71 -2.50 16.66
CA VAL A 5 19.55 -3.09 15.97
C VAL A 5 18.60 -1.95 15.62
N LEU A 6 18.37 -1.76 14.32
CA LEU A 6 17.43 -0.76 13.84
C LEU A 6 15.98 -1.18 14.13
N PRO A 7 15.05 -0.23 14.33
CA PRO A 7 13.63 -0.53 14.48
C PRO A 7 13.10 -1.32 13.27
N THR A 8 12.39 -2.42 13.54
CA THR A 8 11.81 -3.27 12.49
C THR A 8 10.35 -2.90 12.26
N ARG A 9 9.92 -3.02 10.99
CA ARG A 9 8.53 -2.85 10.59
C ARG A 9 8.22 -3.80 9.43
N ALA A 10 6.95 -4.07 9.21
CA ALA A 10 6.54 -4.88 8.07
C ALA A 10 6.81 -4.13 6.75
N GLY A 11 7.37 -4.83 5.77
CA GLY A 11 7.60 -4.32 4.42
C GLY A 11 6.97 -5.27 3.41
N LEU A 12 6.64 -4.74 2.23
CA LEU A 12 5.91 -5.48 1.19
C LEU A 12 4.55 -6.00 1.71
N VAL A 13 3.77 -5.13 2.33
CA VAL A 13 2.48 -5.47 2.95
C VAL A 13 1.31 -4.72 2.30
N PRO A 14 0.10 -5.30 2.31
CA PRO A 14 -1.10 -4.63 1.83
C PRO A 14 -1.56 -3.52 2.78
N PHE A 15 -2.35 -2.58 2.25
CA PHE A 15 -2.97 -1.50 3.00
C PHE A 15 -4.38 -1.89 3.44
N THR A 16 -4.70 -1.68 4.72
CA THR A 16 -6.06 -1.84 5.23
C THR A 16 -6.80 -0.52 5.15
N ILE A 17 -8.00 -0.51 4.58
CA ILE A 17 -8.86 0.66 4.51
C ILE A 17 -10.00 0.49 5.52
N THR A 18 -10.09 1.43 6.46
CA THR A 18 -11.07 1.38 7.57
C THR A 18 -12.29 2.27 7.38
N ASP A 19 -12.26 3.18 6.41
CA ASP A 19 -13.18 4.31 6.35
C ASP A 19 -14.12 4.23 5.12
N GLN A 20 -14.58 5.38 4.61
CA GLN A 20 -15.56 5.51 3.51
C GLN A 20 -15.23 4.69 2.25
N LEU A 21 -13.94 4.45 2.00
CA LEU A 21 -13.46 3.65 0.88
C LEU A 21 -13.65 2.13 1.05
N LYS A 22 -14.03 1.66 2.25
CA LYS A 22 -14.18 0.22 2.54
C LYS A 22 -15.31 -0.42 1.73
N GLU A 23 -16.45 0.24 1.61
CA GLU A 23 -17.58 -0.26 0.81
C GLU A 23 -17.17 -0.38 -0.67
N LEU A 24 -16.51 0.66 -1.20
CA LEU A 24 -15.95 0.63 -2.55
C LEU A 24 -14.95 -0.52 -2.75
N CYS A 25 -14.05 -0.74 -1.80
CA CYS A 25 -13.10 -1.86 -1.87
C CYS A 25 -13.79 -3.23 -1.80
N ALA A 26 -14.89 -3.34 -1.06
CA ALA A 26 -15.67 -4.56 -0.97
C ALA A 26 -16.42 -4.86 -2.28
N GLU A 27 -17.04 -3.84 -2.89
CA GLU A 27 -17.76 -3.94 -4.16
C GLU A 27 -16.83 -4.25 -5.33
N LEU A 28 -15.63 -3.68 -5.34
CA LEU A 28 -14.65 -3.87 -6.41
C LEU A 28 -13.62 -4.98 -6.12
N SER A 29 -13.79 -5.72 -5.03
CA SER A 29 -12.82 -6.76 -4.60
C SER A 29 -12.54 -7.76 -5.72
N GLY A 30 -11.25 -8.03 -5.95
CA GLY A 30 -10.78 -8.88 -7.06
C GLY A 30 -10.43 -8.10 -8.33
N THR A 31 -10.79 -6.81 -8.42
CA THR A 31 -10.42 -5.97 -9.56
C THR A 31 -8.95 -5.56 -9.47
N SER A 32 -8.22 -5.75 -10.58
CA SER A 32 -6.85 -5.30 -10.74
C SER A 32 -6.77 -4.18 -11.77
N VAL A 33 -5.96 -3.16 -11.50
CA VAL A 33 -5.79 -1.99 -12.37
C VAL A 33 -4.32 -1.59 -12.45
N ASP A 34 -3.83 -1.28 -13.66
CA ASP A 34 -2.53 -0.62 -13.83
C ASP A 34 -2.63 0.77 -13.21
N CYS A 35 -1.74 1.07 -12.25
CA CYS A 35 -1.72 2.35 -11.60
C CYS A 35 -0.29 2.83 -11.43
N ARG A 36 -0.13 4.13 -11.24
CA ARG A 36 1.07 4.71 -10.68
C ARG A 36 0.75 5.13 -9.25
N VAL A 37 1.55 4.66 -8.30
CA VAL A 37 1.44 5.02 -6.89
C VAL A 37 2.67 5.79 -6.45
N SER A 38 2.47 6.83 -5.64
CA SER A 38 3.58 7.61 -5.08
C SER A 38 3.40 7.97 -3.62
N CYS A 39 4.53 8.04 -2.92
CA CYS A 39 4.64 8.42 -1.50
C CYS A 39 6.10 8.82 -1.21
N ASN A 40 6.32 9.88 -0.43
CA ASN A 40 7.65 10.30 0.04
C ASN A 40 8.72 10.40 -1.09
N GLY A 41 8.30 10.87 -2.27
CA GLY A 41 9.17 11.01 -3.45
C GLY A 41 9.49 9.70 -4.18
N GLN A 42 8.96 8.56 -3.74
CA GLN A 42 9.04 7.28 -4.44
C GLN A 42 7.81 7.03 -5.29
N VAL A 43 8.02 6.33 -6.40
CA VAL A 43 6.97 6.08 -7.41
C VAL A 43 7.12 4.66 -7.95
N PHE A 44 6.01 3.93 -8.02
CA PHE A 44 5.94 2.63 -8.68
C PHE A 44 4.77 2.61 -9.65
N ARG A 45 4.99 2.08 -10.87
CA ARG A 45 3.92 1.86 -11.84
C ARG A 45 3.74 0.36 -12.05
N GLU A 46 2.70 -0.18 -11.44
CA GLU A 46 2.37 -1.60 -11.46
C GLU A 46 0.89 -1.80 -11.17
N ASN A 47 0.43 -3.05 -11.21
CA ASN A 47 -0.92 -3.39 -10.85
C ASN A 47 -1.22 -3.16 -9.35
N LEU A 48 -2.33 -2.47 -9.07
CA LEU A 48 -3.03 -2.46 -7.79
C LEU A 48 -4.16 -3.49 -7.82
N LEU A 49 -4.37 -4.17 -6.70
CA LEU A 49 -5.49 -5.10 -6.48
C LEU A 49 -6.40 -4.57 -5.38
N LEU A 50 -7.68 -4.37 -5.70
CA LEU A 50 -8.73 -4.12 -4.71
C LEU A 50 -9.09 -5.41 -4.00
N THR A 51 -9.18 -5.37 -2.67
CA THR A 51 -9.53 -6.52 -1.82
C THR A 51 -10.64 -6.13 -0.86
N HIS A 52 -11.34 -7.13 -0.31
CA HIS A 52 -12.38 -6.91 0.71
C HIS A 52 -11.92 -6.09 1.94
N ARG A 53 -10.60 -5.98 2.20
CA ARG A 53 -10.05 -5.27 3.37
C ARG A 53 -9.24 -4.02 3.01
N GLY A 54 -9.07 -3.70 1.73
CA GLY A 54 -8.27 -2.56 1.28
C GLY A 54 -7.48 -2.86 0.00
N LEU A 55 -6.23 -2.42 -0.07
CA LEU A 55 -5.43 -2.41 -1.31
C LEU A 55 -4.23 -3.35 -1.23
N SER A 56 -3.94 -4.04 -2.33
CA SER A 56 -2.81 -4.95 -2.50
C SER A 56 -2.25 -4.85 -3.93
N GLY A 57 -1.53 -5.87 -4.39
CA GLY A 57 -0.88 -5.90 -5.70
C GLY A 57 0.52 -5.31 -5.68
N PRO A 58 1.36 -5.59 -6.71
CA PRO A 58 2.76 -5.20 -6.70
C PRO A 58 2.99 -3.71 -6.43
N ALA A 59 2.13 -2.82 -6.96
CA ALA A 59 2.23 -1.38 -6.69
C ALA A 59 2.16 -1.06 -5.18
N MET A 60 1.15 -1.61 -4.50
CA MET A 60 0.94 -1.39 -3.06
C MET A 60 2.03 -2.03 -2.21
N LEU A 61 2.47 -3.25 -2.56
CA LEU A 61 3.52 -3.92 -1.81
C LEU A 61 4.83 -3.13 -1.89
N GLN A 62 5.24 -2.68 -3.08
CA GLN A 62 6.46 -1.89 -3.25
C GLN A 62 6.42 -0.57 -2.47
N ILE A 63 5.33 0.21 -2.61
CA ILE A 63 5.24 1.51 -1.94
C ILE A 63 5.12 1.41 -0.41
N SER A 64 4.60 0.30 0.12
CA SER A 64 4.49 0.05 1.57
C SER A 64 5.83 0.16 2.32
N SER A 65 6.93 -0.14 1.64
CA SER A 65 8.29 -0.06 2.19
C SER A 65 8.77 1.39 2.40
N TYR A 66 8.08 2.38 1.85
CA TYR A 66 8.41 3.80 1.91
C TYR A 66 7.36 4.65 2.64
N TRP A 67 6.12 4.19 2.66
CA TRP A 67 5.03 4.81 3.41
C TRP A 67 5.19 4.57 4.92
N GLN A 68 4.80 5.54 5.75
CA GLN A 68 4.62 5.44 7.20
C GLN A 68 3.21 5.87 7.61
N PRO A 69 2.70 5.41 8.77
CA PRO A 69 1.42 5.87 9.30
C PRO A 69 1.33 7.41 9.36
N GLY A 70 0.34 7.96 8.66
CA GLY A 70 0.13 9.41 8.52
C GLY A 70 0.59 9.98 7.19
N ASP A 71 1.40 9.25 6.41
CA ASP A 71 1.83 9.70 5.08
C ASP A 71 0.68 9.61 4.07
N THR A 72 0.71 10.52 3.10
CA THR A 72 -0.23 10.50 1.98
C THR A 72 0.25 9.54 0.89
N LEU A 73 -0.68 8.77 0.32
CA LEU A 73 -0.50 7.98 -0.89
C LEU A 73 -1.29 8.64 -2.02
N GLU A 74 -0.62 8.90 -3.13
CA GLU A 74 -1.26 9.36 -4.38
C GLU A 74 -1.30 8.19 -5.37
N ILE A 75 -2.46 7.98 -6.00
CA ILE A 75 -2.69 6.91 -6.98
C ILE A 75 -3.29 7.54 -8.25
N ASP A 76 -2.62 7.35 -9.39
CA ASP A 76 -3.01 7.84 -10.73
C ASP A 76 -3.13 6.73 -11.78
#